data_AF-A0A7K1NSA2-F1
#
_entry.id   AF-A0A7K1NSA2-F1
#
_cell.length_a   1.000
_cell.length_b   1.000
_cell.length_c   1.000
_cell.angle_alpha   90.00
_cell.angle_beta   90.00
_cell.angle_gamma   90.00
#
_symmetry.space_group_name_H-M   'P 1'
#
loop_
_entity.id
_entity.type
_entity.pdbx_description
1 polymer ?
#
loop_
_entity_poly.entity_id
_entity_poly.type
_entity_poly.pdbx_seq_one_letter_code
_entity_poly.pdbx_strand_id
1 'polypeptide(L)'
;MTSLQHHVPAPTKPGPVVYTDRQLLNALRRLALNEPTIGRRTFDQRRHSSDPTSQLYERRFGSWSRALETAGLTSIEQPRHLQGATTKWTEPAILEALRNCQRCTGSTTVAAYEAWRTDADCPQTDAPPATTIRFRMRSWSRATQLAFD
;
A
#
# COMPACT_ATOMS: atom_id res chain seq x y z
N MET A 1 34.99 -52.63 8.31
CA MET A 1 33.93 -52.24 7.35
C MET A 1 32.76 -51.72 8.17
N THR A 2 32.80 -50.45 8.54
CA THR A 2 31.83 -49.87 9.49
C THR A 2 30.77 -49.11 8.70
N SER A 3 29.55 -49.64 8.73
CA SER A 3 28.37 -49.08 8.07
C SER A 3 27.97 -47.78 8.78
N LEU A 4 28.18 -46.62 8.12
CA LEU A 4 27.74 -45.32 8.61
C LEU A 4 26.29 -45.07 8.15
N GLN A 5 25.38 -45.29 9.10
CA GLN A 5 23.96 -45.00 8.98
C GLN A 5 23.77 -43.47 8.88
N HIS A 6 23.39 -42.99 7.70
CA HIS A 6 23.04 -41.59 7.49
C HIS A 6 21.72 -41.29 8.22
N HIS A 7 21.82 -40.63 9.36
CA HIS A 7 20.67 -40.08 10.07
C HIS A 7 20.04 -38.96 9.23
N VAL A 8 18.88 -39.23 8.61
CA VAL A 8 18.07 -38.24 7.93
C VAL A 8 17.29 -37.43 8.98
N PRO A 9 17.52 -36.11 9.13
CA PRO A 9 16.74 -35.31 10.07
C PRO A 9 15.30 -35.12 9.56
N ALA A 10 14.34 -35.24 10.47
CA ALA A 10 12.91 -35.02 10.24
C ALA A 10 12.63 -33.55 9.85
N PRO A 11 11.56 -33.27 9.05
CA PRO A 11 11.26 -31.91 8.60
C PRO A 11 10.82 -31.03 9.78
N THR A 12 11.72 -30.16 10.24
CA THR A 12 11.42 -29.14 11.23
C THR A 12 10.46 -28.11 10.64
N LYS A 13 9.32 -27.90 11.29
CA LYS A 13 8.40 -26.77 11.01
C LYS A 13 9.23 -25.48 11.00
N PRO A 14 9.24 -24.69 9.91
CA PRO A 14 10.06 -23.49 9.89
C PRO A 14 9.50 -22.47 10.87
N GLY A 15 10.39 -21.84 11.66
CA GLY A 15 10.07 -20.64 12.45
C GLY A 15 9.59 -19.49 11.57
N PRO A 16 9.33 -18.28 12.12
CA PRO A 16 8.87 -17.16 11.33
C PRO A 16 9.85 -16.90 10.16
N VAL A 17 9.42 -17.21 8.94
CA VAL A 17 10.26 -17.10 7.75
C VAL A 17 10.48 -15.62 7.49
N VAL A 18 11.63 -15.12 7.90
CA VAL A 18 12.03 -13.73 7.64
C VAL A 18 12.54 -13.66 6.21
N TYR A 19 11.70 -13.13 5.31
CA TYR A 19 12.12 -12.84 3.95
C TYR A 19 12.86 -11.50 3.90
N THR A 20 14.02 -11.50 3.24
CA THR A 20 14.72 -10.29 2.83
C THR A 20 14.05 -9.69 1.59
N ASP A 21 14.20 -8.38 1.38
CA ASP A 21 13.63 -7.70 0.22
C ASP A 21 14.08 -8.35 -1.09
N ARG A 22 15.34 -8.77 -1.18
CA ARG A 22 15.87 -9.48 -2.36
C ARG A 22 15.19 -10.83 -2.59
N GLN A 23 14.92 -11.60 -1.52
CA GLN A 23 14.19 -12.87 -1.63
C GLN A 23 12.75 -12.66 -2.08
N LEU A 24 12.08 -11.63 -1.56
CA LEU A 24 10.74 -11.25 -2.00
C LEU A 24 10.74 -10.91 -3.50
N LEU A 25 11.60 -10.00 -3.94
CA LEU A 25 11.66 -9.59 -5.34
C LEU A 25 12.00 -10.76 -6.28
N ASN A 26 12.90 -11.66 -5.87
CA ASN A 26 13.21 -12.86 -6.65
C ASN A 26 12.02 -13.83 -6.73
N ALA A 27 11.28 -14.04 -5.63
CA ALA A 27 10.09 -14.86 -5.63
C ALA A 27 9.01 -14.26 -6.55
N LEU A 28 8.84 -12.94 -6.52
CA LEU A 28 7.94 -12.19 -7.40
C LEU A 28 8.30 -12.37 -8.88
N ARG A 29 9.58 -12.19 -9.25
CA ARG A 29 10.08 -12.41 -10.62
C ARG A 29 9.91 -13.84 -11.09
N ARG A 30 10.21 -14.81 -10.22
CA ARG A 30 10.06 -16.24 -10.51
C ARG A 30 8.61 -16.58 -10.83
N LEU A 31 7.66 -16.06 -10.02
CA LEU A 31 6.23 -16.31 -10.20
C LEU A 31 5.63 -15.54 -11.39
N ALA A 32 6.27 -14.44 -11.81
CA ALA A 32 5.96 -13.74 -13.05
C ALA A 32 6.32 -14.54 -14.30
N LEU A 33 7.12 -15.61 -14.23
CA LEU A 33 7.42 -16.52 -15.35
C LEU A 33 7.87 -15.80 -16.65
N ASN A 34 8.73 -14.79 -16.53
CA ASN A 34 9.17 -13.90 -17.62
C ASN A 34 8.07 -13.06 -18.28
N GLU A 35 6.87 -13.02 -17.71
CA GLU A 35 5.87 -12.03 -18.09
C GLU A 35 6.31 -10.64 -17.61
N PRO A 36 6.07 -9.58 -18.40
CA PRO A 36 6.41 -8.22 -18.00
C PRO A 36 5.55 -7.75 -16.83
N THR A 37 4.45 -8.41 -16.51
CA THR A 37 3.56 -8.04 -15.40
C THR A 37 2.92 -9.28 -14.77
N ILE A 38 2.57 -9.20 -13.49
CA ILE A 38 1.77 -10.22 -12.81
C ILE A 38 0.72 -9.56 -11.91
N GLY A 39 -0.55 -9.92 -12.14
CA GLY A 39 -1.66 -9.49 -11.29
C GLY A 39 -1.62 -10.20 -9.93
N ARG A 40 -2.11 -9.53 -8.88
CA ARG A 40 -2.18 -10.08 -7.52
C ARG A 40 -2.89 -11.45 -7.47
N ARG A 41 -4.02 -11.57 -8.15
CA ARG A 41 -4.80 -12.82 -8.21
C ARG A 41 -4.00 -13.96 -8.84
N THR A 42 -3.31 -13.67 -9.94
CA THR A 42 -2.44 -14.64 -10.63
C THR A 42 -1.26 -15.04 -9.76
N PHE A 43 -0.65 -14.10 -9.04
CA PHE A 43 0.41 -14.38 -8.08
C PHE A 43 -0.09 -15.29 -6.95
N ASP A 44 -1.23 -14.97 -6.33
CA ASP A 44 -1.81 -15.78 -5.27
C ASP A 44 -2.25 -17.18 -5.74
N GLN A 45 -2.57 -17.35 -7.03
CA GLN A 45 -2.84 -18.66 -7.64
C GLN A 45 -1.56 -19.46 -7.92
N ARG A 46 -0.47 -18.79 -8.31
CA ARG A 46 0.81 -19.44 -8.66
C ARG A 46 1.71 -19.70 -7.46
N ARG A 47 1.55 -18.98 -6.35
CA ARG A 47 2.37 -19.14 -5.15
C ARG A 47 2.09 -20.47 -4.46
N HIS A 48 3.12 -21.08 -3.89
CA HIS A 48 2.97 -22.24 -3.03
C HIS A 48 2.77 -21.80 -1.56
N SER A 49 2.39 -22.73 -0.69
CA SER A 49 2.23 -22.47 0.75
C SER A 49 3.53 -22.02 1.44
N SER A 50 4.68 -22.39 0.87
CA SER A 50 6.02 -21.99 1.31
C SER A 50 6.47 -20.64 0.75
N ASP A 51 5.71 -20.02 -0.14
CA ASP A 51 6.05 -18.73 -0.76
C ASP A 51 5.48 -17.55 0.02
N PRO A 52 6.10 -16.36 -0.09
CA PRO A 52 5.58 -15.14 0.53
C PRO A 52 4.19 -14.76 -0.01
N THR A 53 3.30 -14.37 0.89
CA THR A 53 1.96 -13.87 0.56
C THR A 53 1.99 -12.50 -0.09
N SER A 54 1.02 -12.19 -0.95
CA SER A 54 0.88 -10.86 -1.56
C SER A 54 0.84 -9.73 -0.51
N GLN A 55 0.23 -9.98 0.65
CA GLN A 55 0.16 -9.03 1.76
C GLN A 55 1.54 -8.71 2.38
N LEU A 56 2.50 -9.64 2.33
CA LEU A 56 3.86 -9.39 2.81
C LEU A 56 4.58 -8.35 1.93
N TYR A 57 4.35 -8.38 0.62
CA TYR A 57 4.89 -7.39 -0.30
C TYR A 57 4.29 -6.00 -0.05
N GLU A 58 2.97 -5.92 0.19
CA GLU A 58 2.32 -4.65 0.53
C GLU A 58 2.88 -4.06 1.83
N ARG A 59 3.13 -4.88 2.86
CA ARG A 59 3.70 -4.41 4.14
C ARG A 59 5.15 -3.97 4.02
N ARG A 60 5.95 -4.64 3.19
CA ARG A 60 7.38 -4.35 3.02
C ARG A 60 7.65 -3.19 2.06
N PHE A 61 6.95 -3.16 0.93
CA PHE A 61 7.17 -2.18 -0.14
C PHE A 61 6.11 -1.07 -0.17
N GLY A 62 5.09 -1.14 0.68
CA GLY A 62 4.01 -0.15 0.80
C GLY A 62 2.82 -0.42 -0.12
N SER A 63 3.03 -1.00 -1.30
CA SER A 63 1.96 -1.43 -2.21
C SER A 63 2.42 -2.53 -3.15
N TRP A 64 1.45 -3.31 -3.67
CA TRP A 64 1.71 -4.34 -4.68
C TRP A 64 2.35 -3.76 -5.95
N SER A 65 1.83 -2.64 -6.46
CA SER A 65 2.41 -1.94 -7.60
C SER A 65 3.86 -1.55 -7.36
N ARG A 66 4.17 -1.01 -6.18
CA ARG A 66 5.53 -0.64 -5.81
C ARG A 66 6.46 -1.85 -5.69
N ALA A 67 5.95 -2.99 -5.24
CA ALA A 67 6.70 -4.25 -5.24
C ALA A 67 7.01 -4.72 -6.67
N LEU A 68 6.05 -4.64 -7.60
CA LEU A 68 6.27 -4.93 -9.02
C LEU A 68 7.32 -3.99 -9.63
N GLU A 69 7.21 -2.68 -9.41
CA GLU A 69 8.17 -1.69 -9.90
C GLU A 69 9.58 -1.97 -9.37
N THR A 70 9.72 -2.27 -8.08
CA THR A 70 11.00 -2.60 -7.45
C THR A 70 11.58 -3.91 -8.00
N ALA A 71 10.71 -4.84 -8.42
CA ALA A 71 11.10 -6.06 -9.10
C ALA A 71 11.42 -5.84 -10.58
N GLY A 72 11.27 -4.63 -11.12
CA GLY A 72 11.46 -4.37 -12.55
C GLY A 72 10.35 -4.98 -13.42
N LEU A 73 9.18 -5.22 -12.84
CA LEU A 73 7.98 -5.64 -13.55
C LEU A 73 7.11 -4.40 -13.83
N THR A 74 6.47 -4.39 -14.99
CA THR A 74 5.48 -3.41 -15.37
C THR A 74 4.27 -3.54 -14.46
N SER A 75 4.04 -2.58 -13.58
CA SER A 75 2.74 -2.48 -12.92
C SER A 75 1.75 -1.91 -13.92
N ILE A 76 0.60 -2.57 -14.10
CA ILE A 76 -0.56 -1.87 -14.62
C ILE A 76 -0.91 -0.79 -13.61
N GLU A 77 -0.45 0.45 -13.86
CA GLU A 77 -0.93 1.59 -13.10
C GLU A 77 -2.45 1.60 -13.29
N GLN A 78 -3.18 1.44 -12.20
CA GLN A 78 -4.59 1.79 -12.23
C GLN A 78 -4.64 3.25 -12.70
N PRO A 79 -5.51 3.58 -13.68
CA PRO A 79 -5.68 4.95 -14.13
C PRO A 79 -5.78 5.86 -12.92
N ARG A 80 -5.00 6.95 -12.86
CA ARG A 80 -4.92 7.80 -11.65
C ARG A 80 -6.29 8.21 -11.11
N HIS A 81 -7.29 8.34 -11.98
CA HIS A 81 -8.69 8.61 -11.62
C HIS A 81 -9.40 7.43 -10.91
N LEU A 82 -9.07 6.16 -11.24
CA LEU A 82 -9.62 4.98 -10.59
C LEU A 82 -8.92 4.60 -9.29
N GLN A 83 -7.69 5.08 -9.04
CA GLN A 83 -7.03 4.93 -7.73
C GLN A 83 -7.85 5.58 -6.59
N GLY A 84 -8.66 6.58 -6.93
CA GLY A 84 -9.66 7.19 -6.05
C GLY A 84 -11.02 6.48 -6.07
N ALA A 85 -11.49 5.98 -7.22
CA ALA A 85 -12.84 5.44 -7.39
C ALA A 85 -13.15 4.20 -6.54
N THR A 86 -12.15 3.46 -6.06
CA THR A 86 -12.35 2.30 -5.17
C THR A 86 -12.49 2.70 -3.69
N THR A 87 -12.28 3.97 -3.34
CA THR A 87 -12.28 4.44 -1.95
C THR A 87 -13.24 5.62 -1.82
N LYS A 88 -13.90 5.77 -0.66
CA LYS A 88 -14.78 6.92 -0.40
C LYS A 88 -14.04 8.28 -0.58
N TRP A 89 -12.72 8.28 -0.42
CA TRP A 89 -11.87 9.46 -0.33
C TRP A 89 -11.03 9.66 -1.60
N THR A 90 -11.67 10.17 -2.65
CA THR A 90 -11.01 10.52 -3.91
C THR A 90 -10.13 11.76 -3.75
N GLU A 91 -9.16 11.94 -4.66
CA GLU A 91 -8.35 13.16 -4.73
C GLU A 91 -9.19 14.44 -4.75
N PRO A 92 -10.19 14.61 -5.65
CA PRO A 92 -11.03 15.81 -5.65
C PRO A 92 -11.82 16.00 -4.35
N ALA A 93 -12.33 14.93 -3.72
CA ALA A 93 -13.04 15.05 -2.44
C ALA A 93 -12.12 15.51 -1.30
N ILE A 94 -10.86 15.04 -1.30
CA ILE A 94 -9.85 15.49 -0.33
C ILE A 94 -9.53 16.97 -0.53
N LEU A 95 -9.36 17.42 -1.78
CA LEU A 95 -9.08 18.83 -2.08
C LEU A 95 -10.26 19.74 -1.71
N GLU A 96 -11.49 19.30 -1.96
CA GLU A 96 -12.71 20.00 -1.56
C GLU A 96 -12.81 20.12 -0.03
N ALA A 97 -12.50 19.06 0.71
CA ALA A 97 -12.48 19.12 2.18
C ALA A 97 -11.46 20.14 2.71
N LEU A 98 -10.27 20.23 2.11
CA LEU A 98 -9.26 21.24 2.48
C LEU A 98 -9.72 22.67 2.18
N ARG A 99 -10.41 22.89 1.05
CA ARG A 99 -11.01 24.18 0.72
C ARG A 99 -12.11 24.57 1.70
N ASN A 100 -12.97 23.62 2.08
CA ASN A 100 -14.04 23.86 3.07
C ASN A 100 -13.46 24.20 4.45
N CYS A 101 -12.44 23.47 4.90
CA CYS A 101 -11.70 23.79 6.12
C CYS A 101 -11.15 25.22 6.10
N GLN A 102 -10.51 25.62 4.99
CA GLN A 102 -9.97 26.98 4.85
C GLN A 102 -11.06 28.04 4.89
N ARG A 103 -12.23 27.78 4.28
CA ARG A 103 -13.37 28.72 4.30
C ARG A 103 -13.96 28.88 5.69
N CYS A 104 -14.05 27.80 6.47
CA CYS A 104 -14.65 27.83 7.81
C CYS A 104 -13.70 28.35 8.88
N THR A 105 -12.41 27.98 8.82
CA THR A 105 -11.44 28.25 9.90
C THR A 105 -10.39 29.31 9.54
N GLY A 106 -10.24 29.65 8.26
CA GLY A 106 -9.14 30.48 7.77
C GLY A 106 -7.77 29.79 7.80
N SER A 107 -7.70 28.50 8.17
CA SER A 107 -6.47 27.74 8.31
C SER A 107 -6.57 26.37 7.65
N THR A 108 -5.47 25.92 7.04
CA THR A 108 -5.30 24.57 6.50
C THR A 108 -4.22 23.79 7.24
N THR A 109 -3.93 24.18 8.48
CA THR A 109 -3.08 23.37 9.35
C THR A 109 -3.77 22.06 9.70
N VAL A 110 -2.99 21.01 9.93
CA VAL A 110 -3.54 19.69 10.31
C VAL A 110 -4.41 19.78 11.57
N ALA A 111 -4.01 20.60 12.54
CA ALA A 111 -4.75 20.79 13.78
C ALA A 111 -6.09 21.50 13.55
N ALA A 112 -6.10 22.60 12.76
CA ALA A 112 -7.33 23.29 12.41
C ALA A 112 -8.29 22.39 11.62
N TYR A 113 -7.75 21.58 10.70
CA TYR A 113 -8.54 20.64 9.92
C TYR A 113 -9.15 19.52 10.77
N GLU A 114 -8.37 18.90 11.66
CA GLU A 114 -8.92 17.87 12.56
C GLU A 114 -9.97 18.47 13.49
N ALA A 115 -9.74 19.66 14.05
CA ALA A 115 -10.72 20.36 14.88
C ALA A 115 -12.02 20.66 14.11
N TRP A 116 -11.92 21.20 12.89
CA TRP A 116 -13.06 21.46 12.00
C TRP A 116 -13.81 20.18 11.61
N ARG A 117 -13.09 19.08 11.39
CA ARG A 117 -13.69 17.79 11.04
C ARG A 117 -14.44 17.16 12.22
N THR A 118 -13.90 17.28 13.43
CA THR A 118 -14.48 16.74 14.67
C THR A 118 -15.40 17.71 15.38
N ASP A 119 -15.74 18.83 14.74
CA ASP A 119 -16.64 19.82 15.31
C ASP A 119 -17.99 19.16 15.60
N ALA A 120 -18.46 19.32 16.85
CA ALA A 120 -19.66 18.65 17.34
C ALA A 120 -20.94 19.30 16.81
N ASP A 121 -20.89 20.59 16.44
CA ASP A 121 -22.03 21.33 15.88
C ASP A 121 -22.27 20.92 14.42
N CYS A 122 -21.20 20.61 13.68
CA CYS A 122 -21.26 20.14 12.29
C CYS A 122 -20.20 19.06 12.01
N PRO A 123 -20.48 17.77 12.28
CA PRO A 123 -19.52 16.70 12.02
C PRO A 123 -19.37 16.46 10.51
N GLN A 124 -18.15 16.64 9.99
CA GLN A 124 -17.92 16.52 8.55
C GLN A 124 -17.68 15.07 8.16
N THR A 125 -18.77 14.33 7.97
CA THR A 125 -18.79 12.91 7.56
C THR A 125 -18.26 12.67 6.15
N ASP A 126 -18.11 13.73 5.37
CA ASP A 126 -17.57 13.72 4.01
C ASP A 126 -16.13 14.26 3.93
N ALA A 127 -15.53 14.57 5.08
CA ALA A 127 -14.13 14.95 5.18
C ALA A 127 -13.28 13.77 5.73
N PRO A 128 -12.25 13.31 5.00
CA PRO A 128 -11.37 12.24 5.47
C PRO A 128 -10.48 12.74 6.63
N PRO A 129 -10.03 11.86 7.54
CA PRO A 129 -9.07 12.25 8.58
C PRO A 129 -7.72 12.62 7.96
N ALA A 130 -6.94 13.46 8.65
CA ALA A 130 -5.69 14.00 8.12
C ALA A 130 -4.64 12.92 7.83
N THR A 131 -4.72 11.78 8.52
CA THR A 131 -3.91 10.59 8.25
C THR A 131 -4.19 10.01 6.87
N THR A 132 -5.47 9.93 6.46
CA THR A 132 -5.87 9.49 5.12
C THR A 132 -5.39 10.47 4.06
N ILE A 133 -5.50 11.79 4.31
CA ILE A 133 -4.99 12.84 3.40
C ILE A 133 -3.47 12.67 3.20
N ARG A 134 -2.70 12.52 4.28
CA ARG A 134 -1.25 12.31 4.20
C ARG A 134 -0.87 11.04 3.43
N PHE A 135 -1.57 9.93 3.70
CA PHE A 135 -1.31 8.66 3.01
C PHE A 135 -1.61 8.76 1.51
N ARG A 136 -2.76 9.35 1.15
CA ARG A 136 -3.22 9.46 -0.24
C ARG A 136 -2.42 10.48 -1.05
N MET A 137 -2.19 11.66 -0.48
CA MET A 137 -1.50 12.77 -1.15
C MET A 137 0.01 12.72 -1.00
N ARG A 138 0.55 11.68 -0.34
CA ARG A 138 1.96 11.51 0.11
C ARG A 138 2.47 12.60 1.07
N SER A 139 1.87 13.78 1.11
CA SER A 139 2.22 14.89 1.99
C SER A 139 1.03 15.83 2.18
N TRP A 140 0.90 16.37 3.38
CA TRP A 140 -0.07 17.42 3.69
C TRP A 140 0.19 18.68 2.88
N SER A 141 1.47 19.12 2.82
CA SER A 141 1.87 20.32 2.08
C SER A 141 1.54 20.23 0.60
N ARG A 142 1.69 19.04 0.02
CA ARG A 142 1.30 18.77 -1.37
C ARG A 142 -0.22 18.87 -1.55
N ALA A 143 -0.99 18.33 -0.60
CA ALA A 143 -2.44 18.39 -0.62
C ALA A 143 -2.96 19.83 -0.55
N THR A 144 -2.41 20.64 0.36
CA THR A 144 -2.77 22.06 0.49
C THR A 144 -2.36 22.85 -0.75
N GLN A 145 -1.18 22.59 -1.32
CA GLN A 145 -0.77 23.24 -2.55
C GLN A 145 -1.76 22.94 -3.68
N LEU A 146 -2.09 21.67 -3.93
CA LEU A 146 -3.06 21.27 -4.96
C LEU A 146 -4.49 21.80 -4.70
N ALA A 147 -4.85 22.11 -3.46
CA ALA A 147 -6.17 22.64 -3.14
C ALA A 147 -6.31 24.11 -3.54
N PHE A 148 -5.21 24.86 -3.58
CA PHE A 148 -5.20 26.32 -3.80
C PHE A 148 -4.36 26.78 -5.00
N ASP A 149 -3.77 25.83 -5.75
CA ASP A 149 -3.24 26.03 -7.10
C ASP A 149 -4.39 26.14 -8.11
#